data_AF-A0A956ZMT6-F1
#
_entry.id   AF-A0A956ZMT6-F1
#
_cell.length_a   1.000
_cell.length_b   1.000
_cell.length_c   1.000
_cell.angle_alpha   90.00
_cell.angle_beta   90.00
_cell.angle_gamma   90.00
#
_symmetry.space_group_name_H-M   'P 1'
#
loop_
_entity.id
_entity.type
_entity.pdbx_description
1 polymer ?
#
loop_
_entity_poly.entity_id
_entity_poly.type
_entity_poly.pdbx_seq_one_letter_code
_entity_poly.pdbx_strand_id
1 'polypeptide(L)'
;MEVPPTRYVLTEDGVRIGWTTFGVGPAVLRVANPPFGVVSDSTWSLLPEAMELTAASATWFYYDARGTGRSQREVESVSLDSMVADAEAVLGRMPPGPLGLSAPGELTATQAALELLNRHSSRFSYLILDAPYTSHAASNSRFTNALRVIRDLDWETFTDTLARVLINLDNPKIIQAGGERLRAMVSRDIAMAYWHTMHVDLREAFARVQLPVLVVGWTAGPVPVESSRDVAALIPNAEFQESADPTFVENVRHHAKFIRRQSSRLDADPAAAEPPAFRTLLFTDLEGHTAMMSRLGDAKGREVLREHERITREALAAHG
;
A
#
# COMPACT_ATOMS: atom_id res chain seq x y z
N MET A 1 16.65 -1.64 -7.01
CA MET A 1 15.95 -0.66 -7.88
C MET A 1 16.59 0.73 -7.76
N GLU A 2 16.69 1.51 -8.84
CA GLU A 2 17.15 2.92 -8.82
C GLU A 2 16.09 3.82 -8.15
N VAL A 3 16.51 4.87 -7.42
CA VAL A 3 15.58 5.77 -6.71
C VAL A 3 14.74 6.54 -7.74
N PRO A 4 13.40 6.48 -7.67
CA PRO A 4 12.53 7.19 -8.59
C PRO A 4 12.75 8.72 -8.53
N PRO A 5 12.78 9.44 -9.67
CA PRO A 5 12.97 10.88 -9.66
C PRO A 5 11.82 11.60 -8.97
N THR A 6 12.13 12.62 -8.16
CA THR A 6 11.13 13.48 -7.55
C THR A 6 10.57 14.47 -8.58
N ARG A 7 9.24 14.57 -8.63
CA ARG A 7 8.46 15.56 -9.37
C ARG A 7 7.80 16.52 -8.38
N TYR A 8 7.31 17.64 -8.88
CA TYR A 8 6.67 18.65 -8.05
C TYR A 8 5.29 19.03 -8.58
N VAL A 9 4.37 19.31 -7.66
CA VAL A 9 3.05 19.90 -7.94
C VAL A 9 2.79 21.04 -6.95
N LEU A 10 2.07 22.07 -7.38
CA LEU A 10 1.60 23.14 -6.49
C LEU A 10 0.19 22.80 -6.02
N THR A 11 -0.06 23.00 -4.73
CA THR A 11 -1.41 23.10 -4.15
C THR A 11 -2.03 24.45 -4.51
N GLU A 12 -3.33 24.61 -4.27
CA GLU A 12 -4.02 25.89 -4.53
C GLU A 12 -3.48 27.05 -3.70
N ASP A 13 -3.01 26.78 -2.48
CA ASP A 13 -2.36 27.74 -1.59
C ASP A 13 -0.86 27.95 -1.91
N GLY A 14 -0.37 27.41 -3.03
CA GLY A 14 0.96 27.69 -3.56
C GLY A 14 2.10 26.88 -2.92
N VAL A 15 1.79 25.88 -2.11
CA VAL A 15 2.80 25.00 -1.50
C VAL A 15 3.27 23.97 -2.53
N ARG A 16 4.59 23.83 -2.66
CA ARG A 16 5.21 22.87 -3.56
C ARG A 16 5.35 21.49 -2.91
N ILE A 17 4.61 20.52 -3.43
CA ILE A 17 4.60 19.14 -2.97
C ILE A 17 5.50 18.28 -3.86
N GLY A 18 6.50 17.67 -3.23
CA GLY A 18 7.40 16.68 -3.84
C GLY A 18 6.74 15.31 -3.84
N TRP A 19 6.65 14.70 -5.02
CA TRP A 19 6.03 13.40 -5.22
C TRP A 19 6.81 12.54 -6.22
N THR A 20 6.59 11.24 -6.20
CA THR A 20 7.17 10.32 -7.18
C THR A 20 6.20 9.19 -7.53
N THR A 21 6.50 8.49 -8.62
CA THR A 21 5.77 7.30 -9.05
C THR A 21 6.72 6.22 -9.53
N PHE A 22 6.35 4.97 -9.25
CA PHE A 22 7.16 3.79 -9.52
C PHE A 22 6.28 2.54 -9.57
N GLY A 23 6.83 1.45 -10.12
CA GLY A 23 6.10 0.19 -10.26
C GLY A 23 5.13 0.15 -11.43
N VAL A 24 4.54 -1.02 -11.62
CA VAL A 24 3.67 -1.34 -12.76
C VAL A 24 2.39 -2.00 -12.26
N GLY A 25 1.25 -1.51 -12.73
CA GLY A 25 -0.05 -2.11 -12.47
C GLY A 25 -1.12 -1.07 -12.12
N PRO A 26 -2.15 -1.46 -11.35
CA PRO A 26 -3.18 -0.55 -10.86
C PRO A 26 -2.57 0.65 -10.12
N ALA A 27 -3.15 1.83 -10.28
CA ALA A 27 -2.65 3.04 -9.64
C ALA A 27 -3.10 3.12 -8.17
N VAL A 28 -2.14 3.34 -7.25
CA VAL A 28 -2.38 3.44 -5.81
C VAL A 28 -1.74 4.71 -5.25
N LEU A 29 -2.54 5.53 -4.56
CA LEU A 29 -2.04 6.68 -3.82
C LEU A 29 -1.62 6.23 -2.41
N ARG A 30 -0.37 6.48 -2.03
CA ARG A 30 0.09 6.39 -0.65
C ARG A 30 0.01 7.76 -0.01
N VAL A 31 -0.90 7.91 0.96
CA VAL A 31 -1.00 9.13 1.79
C VAL A 31 0.31 9.33 2.54
N ALA A 32 0.78 10.57 2.60
CA ALA A 32 2.01 10.94 3.29
C ALA A 32 1.94 10.57 4.79
N ASN A 33 3.10 10.33 5.41
CA ASN A 33 3.22 9.88 6.79
C ASN A 33 3.85 10.96 7.72
N PRO A 34 3.27 12.17 7.83
CA PRO A 34 3.88 13.21 8.64
C PRO A 34 4.05 12.75 10.11
N PRO A 35 5.15 13.16 10.78
CA PRO A 35 6.11 14.16 10.31
C PRO A 35 7.24 13.59 9.43
N PHE A 36 7.21 12.30 9.09
CA PHE A 36 8.30 11.65 8.36
C PHE A 36 8.03 11.56 6.85
N GLY A 37 9.05 11.88 6.05
CA GLY A 37 8.97 11.78 4.60
C GLY A 37 9.07 10.32 4.12
N VAL A 38 8.41 10.01 3.00
CA VAL A 38 8.36 8.68 2.38
C VAL A 38 9.12 8.68 1.03
N VAL A 39 9.27 9.84 0.38
CA VAL A 39 9.91 9.97 -0.94
C VAL A 39 11.44 10.02 -0.86
N SER A 40 12.03 10.06 0.35
CA SER A 40 13.48 10.22 0.50
C SER A 40 14.26 8.93 0.22
N ASP A 41 15.40 9.06 -0.48
CA ASP A 41 16.28 8.00 -0.99
C ASP A 41 16.70 6.89 0.02
N SER A 42 16.58 7.10 1.35
CA SER A 42 16.94 6.09 2.35
C SER A 42 15.92 5.01 2.51
N THR A 43 14.64 5.37 2.50
CA THR A 43 13.60 4.40 2.87
C THR A 43 13.61 3.29 1.83
N TRP A 44 13.90 3.69 0.59
CA TRP A 44 14.13 2.85 -0.57
C TRP A 44 15.36 1.94 -0.47
N SER A 45 16.48 2.44 0.07
CA SER A 45 17.73 1.68 0.14
C SER A 45 17.83 0.76 1.35
N LEU A 46 17.08 1.03 2.42
CA LEU A 46 17.06 0.21 3.63
C LEU A 46 16.24 -1.08 3.47
N LEU A 47 15.24 -1.08 2.59
CA LEU A 47 14.30 -2.19 2.40
C LEU A 47 14.15 -2.58 0.92
N PRO A 48 15.24 -2.96 0.22
CA PRO A 48 15.22 -3.15 -1.23
C PRO A 48 14.24 -4.24 -1.69
N GLU A 49 14.15 -5.36 -0.95
CA GLU A 49 13.21 -6.45 -1.27
C GLU A 49 11.75 -5.98 -1.16
N ALA A 50 11.39 -5.31 -0.06
CA ALA A 50 10.04 -4.79 0.13
C ALA A 50 9.68 -3.78 -0.96
N MET A 51 10.62 -2.93 -1.37
CA MET A 51 10.40 -1.95 -2.45
C MET A 51 10.23 -2.61 -3.83
N GLU A 52 11.02 -3.64 -4.13
CA GLU A 52 10.87 -4.41 -5.38
C GLU A 52 9.51 -5.11 -5.46
N LEU A 53 9.09 -5.73 -4.35
CA LEU A 53 7.74 -6.31 -4.25
C LEU A 53 6.64 -5.25 -4.35
N THR A 54 6.86 -4.07 -3.75
CA THR A 54 5.91 -2.95 -3.80
C THR A 54 5.74 -2.50 -5.25
N ALA A 55 6.84 -2.29 -5.98
CA ALA A 55 6.81 -1.89 -7.38
C ALA A 55 6.20 -2.96 -8.31
N ALA A 56 6.34 -4.25 -7.95
CA ALA A 56 5.71 -5.35 -8.70
C ALA A 56 4.20 -5.49 -8.42
N SER A 57 3.68 -4.85 -7.37
CA SER A 57 2.28 -5.00 -6.96
C SER A 57 1.31 -4.02 -7.62
N ALA A 58 1.79 -2.81 -7.94
CA ALA A 58 1.00 -1.70 -8.45
C ALA A 58 1.90 -0.57 -8.95
N THR A 59 1.30 0.42 -9.62
CA THR A 59 1.92 1.72 -9.83
C THR A 59 1.59 2.63 -8.66
N TRP A 60 2.60 2.91 -7.84
CA TRP A 60 2.44 3.63 -6.58
C TRP A 60 2.82 5.10 -6.72
N PHE A 61 1.97 5.98 -6.17
CA PHE A 61 2.17 7.42 -6.10
C PHE A 61 2.47 7.81 -4.65
N TYR A 62 3.70 8.24 -4.40
CA TYR A 62 4.17 8.63 -3.08
C TYR A 62 4.44 10.12 -3.07
N TYR A 63 4.18 10.78 -1.94
CA TYR A 63 4.52 12.18 -1.76
C TYR A 63 4.95 12.45 -0.31
N ASP A 64 5.74 13.50 -0.14
CA ASP A 64 6.07 14.01 1.18
C ASP A 64 5.05 15.08 1.57
N ALA A 65 4.57 15.07 2.81
CA ALA A 65 3.69 16.12 3.31
C ALA A 65 4.41 17.47 3.28
N ARG A 66 3.67 18.57 3.17
CA ARG A 66 4.26 19.92 3.31
C ARG A 66 5.08 20.04 4.61
N GLY A 67 6.22 20.73 4.55
CA GLY A 67 7.15 20.82 5.68
C GLY A 67 7.99 19.56 5.94
N THR A 68 7.85 18.51 5.12
CA THR A 68 8.56 17.22 5.28
C THR A 68 9.34 16.83 4.02
N GLY A 69 10.41 16.05 4.19
CA GLY A 69 11.19 15.44 3.11
C GLY A 69 11.57 16.39 1.96
N ARG A 70 11.20 16.03 0.73
CA ARG A 70 11.47 16.75 -0.52
C ARG A 70 10.44 17.85 -0.83
N SER A 71 9.31 17.89 -0.14
CA SER A 71 8.33 18.97 -0.27
C SER A 71 8.88 20.29 0.28
N GLN A 72 8.18 21.39 0.00
CA GLN A 72 8.55 22.69 0.56
C GLN A 72 8.68 22.61 2.08
N ARG A 73 9.85 23.00 2.59
CA ARG A 73 10.25 22.86 3.99
C ARG A 73 9.64 23.93 4.89
N GLU A 74 9.70 25.17 4.43
CA GLU A 74 9.16 26.34 5.15
C GLU A 74 7.69 26.53 4.77
N VAL A 75 6.81 26.33 5.74
CA VAL A 75 5.36 26.46 5.60
C VAL A 75 4.80 27.20 6.80
N GLU A 76 3.74 27.97 6.59
CA GLU A 76 3.14 28.80 7.65
C GLU A 76 2.46 27.95 8.73
N SER A 77 1.71 26.92 8.31
CA SER A 77 1.02 26.01 9.22
C SER A 77 0.73 24.66 8.55
N VAL A 78 0.33 23.69 9.38
CA VAL A 78 -0.16 22.38 8.96
C VAL A 78 -1.51 22.11 9.61
N SER A 79 -2.43 21.54 8.86
CA SER A 79 -3.80 21.22 9.29
C SER A 79 -4.33 20.01 8.51
N LEU A 80 -5.45 19.43 8.96
CA LEU A 80 -6.15 18.39 8.19
C LEU A 80 -6.42 18.83 6.75
N ASP A 81 -7.01 20.01 6.59
CA ASP A 81 -7.34 20.54 5.27
C ASP A 81 -6.09 20.71 4.39
N SER A 82 -4.97 21.16 4.97
CA SER A 82 -3.73 21.30 4.22
C SER A 82 -3.19 19.95 3.74
N MET A 83 -3.31 18.90 4.55
CA MET A 83 -2.87 17.55 4.16
C MET A 83 -3.78 16.91 3.12
N VAL A 84 -5.09 17.15 3.21
CA VAL A 84 -6.04 16.72 2.19
C VAL A 84 -5.75 17.45 0.88
N ALA A 85 -5.50 18.76 0.91
CA ALA A 85 -5.11 19.54 -0.27
C ALA A 85 -3.80 19.05 -0.90
N ASP A 86 -2.81 18.67 -0.08
CA ASP A 86 -1.56 18.06 -0.57
C ASP A 86 -1.84 16.74 -1.30
N ALA A 87 -2.68 15.88 -0.72
CA ALA A 87 -3.08 14.61 -1.32
C ALA A 87 -3.87 14.82 -2.62
N GLU A 88 -4.79 15.79 -2.65
CA GLU A 88 -5.59 16.16 -3.82
C GLU A 88 -4.72 16.69 -4.96
N ALA A 89 -3.70 17.49 -4.65
CA ALA A 89 -2.75 17.99 -5.65
C ALA A 89 -2.02 16.83 -6.37
N VAL A 90 -1.66 15.77 -5.64
CA VAL A 90 -1.04 14.57 -6.20
C VAL A 90 -2.07 13.69 -6.91
N LEU A 91 -3.27 13.55 -6.36
CA LEU A 91 -4.40 12.84 -6.97
C LEU A 91 -4.78 13.41 -8.35
N GLY A 92 -4.61 14.73 -8.54
CA GLY A 92 -4.79 15.41 -9.83
C GLY A 92 -3.73 15.05 -10.88
N ARG A 93 -2.64 14.38 -10.50
CA ARG A 93 -1.58 13.87 -11.40
C ARG A 93 -1.72 12.38 -11.69
N MET A 94 -2.63 11.70 -11.01
CA MET A 94 -2.92 10.28 -11.22
C MET A 94 -3.87 10.08 -12.41
N PRO A 95 -3.89 8.87 -13.02
CA PRO A 95 -4.87 8.53 -14.03
C PRO A 95 -6.33 8.68 -13.53
N PRO A 96 -7.31 8.71 -14.45
CA PRO A 96 -8.71 8.58 -14.06
C PRO A 96 -8.92 7.28 -13.25
N GLY A 97 -9.84 7.33 -12.29
CA GLY A 97 -10.13 6.19 -11.41
C GLY A 97 -10.89 5.06 -12.10
N PRO A 98 -11.18 3.97 -11.37
CA PRO A 98 -10.99 3.81 -9.92
C PRO A 98 -9.55 3.47 -9.49
N LEU A 99 -9.12 4.04 -8.37
CA LEU A 99 -7.76 3.97 -7.81
C LEU A 99 -7.75 3.22 -6.47
N GLY A 100 -6.57 2.73 -6.08
CA GLY A 100 -6.32 2.31 -4.69
C GLY A 100 -5.92 3.50 -3.82
N LEU A 101 -6.33 3.48 -2.55
CA LEU A 101 -5.82 4.38 -1.51
C LEU A 101 -5.08 3.55 -0.45
N SER A 102 -3.96 4.07 0.04
CA SER A 102 -3.18 3.44 1.09
C SER A 102 -2.73 4.47 2.10
N ALA A 103 -2.89 4.17 3.39
CA ALA A 103 -2.48 5.07 4.47
C ALA A 103 -1.66 4.33 5.53
N PRO A 104 -0.58 4.94 6.05
CA PRO A 104 0.07 4.50 7.26
C PRO A 104 -0.83 4.78 8.46
N GLY A 105 -0.68 3.98 9.52
CA GLY A 105 -1.58 3.95 10.66
C GLY A 105 -1.43 5.09 11.65
N GLU A 106 -0.54 6.05 11.36
CA GLU A 106 -0.50 7.33 12.04
C GLU A 106 -1.88 8.02 11.88
N LEU A 107 -2.42 8.58 12.98
CA LEU A 107 -3.79 9.12 13.03
C LEU A 107 -4.01 10.22 12.01
N THR A 108 -3.07 11.13 11.88
CA THR A 108 -3.18 12.29 11.02
C THR A 108 -3.20 11.86 9.54
N ALA A 109 -2.34 10.93 9.14
CA ALA A 109 -2.36 10.33 7.80
C ALA A 109 -3.65 9.53 7.54
N THR A 110 -4.09 8.74 8.52
CA THR A 110 -5.33 7.95 8.41
C THR A 110 -6.55 8.86 8.30
N GLN A 111 -6.61 9.93 9.08
CA GLN A 111 -7.69 10.91 9.03
C GLN A 111 -7.73 11.62 7.67
N ALA A 112 -6.58 12.04 7.13
CA ALA A 112 -6.50 12.62 5.80
C ALA A 112 -6.96 11.64 4.72
N ALA A 113 -6.64 10.35 4.84
CA ALA A 113 -7.10 9.31 3.92
C ALA A 113 -8.62 9.13 3.95
N LEU A 114 -9.22 9.10 5.14
CA LEU A 114 -10.68 8.99 5.31
C LEU A 114 -11.41 10.22 4.76
N GLU A 115 -10.85 11.42 4.98
CA GLU A 115 -11.41 12.66 4.44
C GLU A 115 -11.30 12.72 2.90
N LEU A 116 -10.14 12.32 2.35
CA LEU A 116 -9.95 12.21 0.91
C LEU A 116 -10.93 11.21 0.29
N LEU A 117 -11.17 10.08 0.96
CA LEU A 117 -12.15 9.09 0.52
C LEU A 117 -13.57 9.66 0.52
N ASN A 118 -13.94 10.44 1.53
CA ASN A 118 -15.26 11.08 1.59
C ASN A 118 -15.45 12.10 0.45
N ARG A 119 -14.43 12.93 0.18
CA ARG A 119 -14.48 13.97 -0.87
C ARG A 119 -14.43 13.40 -2.30
N HIS A 120 -13.76 12.25 -2.48
CA HIS A 120 -13.49 11.65 -3.79
C HIS A 120 -13.93 10.19 -3.85
N SER A 121 -15.08 9.87 -3.27
CA SER A 121 -15.55 8.48 -3.12
C SER A 121 -15.66 7.70 -4.43
N SER A 122 -15.99 8.37 -5.55
CA SER A 122 -16.03 7.76 -6.89
C SER A 122 -14.65 7.49 -7.49
N ARG A 123 -13.58 8.06 -6.94
CA ARG A 123 -12.20 7.87 -7.42
C ARG A 123 -11.55 6.63 -6.84
N PHE A 124 -12.02 6.09 -5.73
CA PHE A 124 -11.35 5.01 -5.01
C PHE A 124 -12.19 3.72 -4.98
N SER A 125 -11.54 2.58 -5.22
CA SER A 125 -12.19 1.25 -5.18
C SER A 125 -11.82 0.43 -3.97
N TYR A 126 -10.71 0.74 -3.28
CA TYR A 126 -10.29 0.06 -2.07
C TYR A 126 -9.34 0.91 -1.22
N LEU A 127 -9.24 0.55 0.06
CA LEU A 127 -8.34 1.18 1.03
C LEU A 127 -7.41 0.14 1.68
N ILE A 128 -6.16 0.50 1.87
CA ILE A 128 -5.17 -0.28 2.62
C ILE A 128 -4.72 0.55 3.82
N LEU A 129 -4.80 0.00 5.03
CA LEU A 129 -4.39 0.63 6.27
C LEU A 129 -3.28 -0.20 6.94
N ASP A 130 -2.11 0.40 7.17
CA ASP A 130 -0.98 -0.25 7.85
C ASP A 130 -0.86 0.18 9.30
N ALA A 131 -1.10 -0.73 10.24
CA ALA A 131 -1.09 -0.50 11.69
C ALA A 131 -2.01 0.64 12.16
N PRO A 132 -3.26 0.77 11.66
CA PRO A 132 -4.15 1.85 12.07
C PRO A 132 -4.59 1.68 13.52
N TYR A 133 -5.05 2.78 14.10
CA TYR A 133 -5.69 2.81 15.41
C TYR A 133 -6.73 3.92 15.45
N THR A 134 -7.66 3.85 16.41
CA THR A 134 -8.86 4.70 16.44
C THR A 134 -8.66 6.06 17.07
N SER A 135 -7.70 6.18 17.99
CA SER A 135 -7.49 7.41 18.77
C SER A 135 -6.14 7.39 19.47
N HIS A 136 -5.72 8.55 19.99
CA HIS A 136 -4.49 8.63 20.80
C HIS A 136 -4.48 7.62 21.94
N ALA A 137 -5.63 7.41 22.60
CA ALA A 137 -5.78 6.45 23.70
C ALA A 137 -5.60 5.00 23.23
N ALA A 138 -6.07 4.65 22.04
CA ALA A 138 -5.94 3.31 21.47
C ALA A 138 -4.47 2.95 21.17
N SER A 139 -3.61 3.93 20.86
CA SER A 139 -2.17 3.68 20.66
C SER A 139 -1.35 3.60 21.94
N ASN A 140 -1.97 3.74 23.12
CA ASN A 140 -1.25 3.76 24.39
C ASN A 140 -0.65 2.39 24.72
N SER A 141 0.66 2.39 24.93
CA SER A 141 1.43 1.31 25.53
C SER A 141 2.48 1.93 26.46
N ARG A 142 3.11 1.10 27.32
CA ARG A 142 4.24 1.59 28.14
C ARG A 142 5.33 2.22 27.26
N PHE A 143 5.53 1.64 26.09
CA PHE A 143 6.54 2.06 25.13
C PHE A 143 6.16 3.38 24.41
N THR A 144 4.95 3.50 23.86
CA THR A 144 4.52 4.73 23.17
C THR A 144 4.43 5.91 24.12
N ASN A 145 4.04 5.68 25.38
CA ASN A 145 4.07 6.70 26.43
C ASN A 145 5.49 7.17 26.74
N ALA A 146 6.46 6.26 26.85
CA ALA A 146 7.86 6.62 27.08
C ALA A 146 8.42 7.45 25.90
N LEU A 147 8.15 7.04 24.66
CA LEU A 147 8.57 7.79 23.47
C LEU A 147 8.03 9.22 23.45
N ARG A 148 6.77 9.44 23.86
CA ARG A 148 6.18 10.79 23.93
C ARG A 148 6.85 11.67 24.97
N VAL A 149 7.21 11.11 26.14
CA VAL A 149 7.96 11.86 27.16
C VAL A 149 9.33 12.26 26.63
N ILE A 150 10.05 11.34 25.98
CA ILE A 150 11.36 11.63 25.39
C ILE A 150 11.23 12.70 24.29
N ARG A 151 10.23 12.59 23.42
CA ARG A 151 9.93 13.57 22.36
C ARG A 151 9.79 14.99 22.91
N ASP A 152 9.03 15.14 23.98
CA ASP A 152 8.73 16.45 24.56
C ASP A 152 9.96 17.03 25.28
N LEU A 153 10.80 16.16 25.85
CA LEU A 153 12.01 16.53 26.59
C LEU A 153 13.20 16.86 25.68
N ASP A 154 13.50 15.99 24.71
CA ASP A 154 14.70 16.08 23.88
C ASP A 154 14.49 15.49 22.48
N TRP A 155 14.61 16.34 21.46
CA TRP A 155 14.35 15.97 20.06
C TRP A 155 15.39 14.99 19.50
N GLU A 156 16.66 15.15 19.90
CA GLU A 156 17.76 14.33 19.41
C GLU A 156 17.66 12.90 19.95
N THR A 157 17.54 12.75 21.27
CA THR A 157 17.33 11.46 21.93
C THR A 157 16.07 10.77 21.41
N PHE A 158 15.00 11.52 21.18
CA PHE A 158 13.77 10.97 20.60
C PHE A 158 13.99 10.37 19.21
N THR A 159 14.60 11.14 18.30
CA THR A 159 14.80 10.68 16.92
C THR A 159 15.82 9.54 16.84
N ASP A 160 16.85 9.53 17.68
CA ASP A 160 17.78 8.40 17.81
C ASP A 160 17.07 7.15 18.35
N THR A 161 16.22 7.30 19.37
CA THR A 161 15.45 6.18 19.95
C THR A 161 14.44 5.64 18.95
N LEU A 162 13.76 6.52 18.22
CA LEU A 162 12.81 6.14 17.20
C LEU A 162 13.49 5.40 16.05
N ALA A 163 14.69 5.85 15.62
CA ALA A 163 15.48 5.14 14.63
C ALA A 163 15.81 3.71 15.08
N ARG A 164 16.20 3.48 16.35
CA ARG A 164 16.45 2.13 16.88
C ARG A 164 15.24 1.19 16.77
N VAL A 165 14.06 1.73 17.03
CA VAL A 165 12.85 0.92 17.18
C VAL A 165 12.15 0.69 15.85
N LEU A 166 12.05 1.72 15.02
CA LEU A 166 11.44 1.60 13.69
C LEU A 166 12.36 0.89 12.70
N ILE A 167 13.66 1.07 12.86
CA ILE A 167 14.68 0.48 12.02
C ILE A 167 15.43 -0.49 12.92
N ASN A 168 14.95 -1.73 12.99
CA ASN A 168 15.49 -2.84 13.78
C ASN A 168 16.93 -3.23 13.36
N LEU A 169 17.86 -2.28 13.48
CA LEU A 169 19.26 -2.39 13.10
C LEU A 169 20.06 -2.28 14.40
N ASP A 170 20.52 -3.42 14.89
CA ASP A 170 21.36 -3.57 16.10
C ASP A 170 22.78 -2.98 15.96
N ASN A 171 22.97 -2.02 15.04
CA ASN A 171 24.26 -1.37 14.78
C ASN A 171 24.24 0.10 15.23
N PRO A 172 25.00 0.48 16.28
CA PRO A 172 25.03 1.84 16.82
C PRO A 172 25.36 2.95 15.81
N LYS A 173 26.20 2.68 14.81
CA LYS A 173 26.52 3.68 13.76
C LYS A 173 25.35 3.90 12.80
N ILE A 174 24.55 2.86 12.56
CA ILE A 174 23.37 2.92 11.71
C ILE A 174 22.23 3.64 12.44
N ILE A 175 22.14 3.46 13.75
CA ILE A 175 21.18 4.15 14.62
C ILE A 175 21.39 5.67 14.61
N GLN A 176 22.64 6.12 14.85
CA GLN A 176 22.94 7.56 14.84
C GLN A 176 22.67 8.18 13.47
N ALA A 177 23.11 7.50 12.40
CA ALA A 177 22.81 7.93 11.03
C ALA A 177 21.30 7.94 10.74
N GLY A 178 20.52 7.03 11.34
CA GLY A 178 19.06 7.00 11.26
C GLY A 178 18.40 8.17 11.97
N GLY A 179 18.86 8.52 13.18
CA GLY A 179 18.37 9.67 13.93
C GLY A 179 18.69 11.00 13.24
N GLU A 180 19.94 11.20 12.82
CA GLU A 180 20.37 12.36 12.02
C GLU A 180 19.51 12.49 10.76
N ARG A 181 19.15 11.36 10.15
CA ARG A 181 18.32 11.34 8.97
C ARG A 181 16.87 11.74 9.25
N LEU A 182 16.25 11.25 10.32
CA LEU A 182 14.92 11.70 10.71
C LEU A 182 14.90 13.21 10.97
N ARG A 183 15.96 13.75 11.61
CA ARG A 183 16.12 15.20 11.84
C ARG A 183 16.31 15.98 10.53
N ALA A 184 16.98 15.41 9.53
CA ALA A 184 17.09 16.02 8.21
C ALA A 184 15.75 16.05 7.44
N MET A 185 14.83 15.12 7.73
CA MET A 185 13.53 15.04 7.07
C MET A 185 12.48 16.01 7.60
N VAL A 186 12.63 16.58 8.79
CA VAL A 186 11.62 17.45 9.43
C VAL A 186 12.22 18.27 10.56
N SER A 187 11.84 19.54 10.68
CA SER A 187 12.20 20.34 11.87
C SER A 187 11.37 19.90 13.07
N ARG A 188 11.87 20.13 14.28
CA ARG A 188 11.11 19.83 15.52
C ARG A 188 9.75 20.54 15.51
N ASP A 189 9.72 21.81 15.14
CA ASP A 189 8.51 22.63 15.20
C ASP A 189 7.42 22.13 14.24
N ILE A 190 7.79 21.76 13.00
CA ILE A 190 6.84 21.13 12.07
C ILE A 190 6.38 19.77 12.58
N ALA A 191 7.29 18.96 13.14
CA ALA A 191 6.92 17.67 13.70
C ALA A 191 5.92 17.79 14.85
N MET A 192 6.16 18.73 15.76
CA MET A 192 5.23 19.05 16.85
C MET A 192 3.91 19.56 16.32
N ALA A 193 3.91 20.43 15.30
CA ALA A 193 2.68 20.93 14.70
C ALA A 193 1.81 19.78 14.14
N TYR A 194 2.39 18.79 13.46
CA TYR A 194 1.66 17.58 13.03
C TYR A 194 1.15 16.73 14.19
N TRP A 195 1.95 16.52 15.25
CA TRP A 195 1.45 15.79 16.42
C TRP A 195 0.31 16.52 17.13
N HIS A 196 0.28 17.85 17.10
CA HIS A 196 -0.80 18.63 17.66
C HIS A 196 -2.12 18.54 16.86
N THR A 197 -2.10 18.04 15.61
CA THR A 197 -3.34 17.77 14.88
C THR A 197 -3.99 16.43 15.25
N MET A 198 -3.30 15.53 15.97
CA MET A 198 -3.71 14.14 16.27
C MET A 198 -4.78 13.98 17.37
N HIS A 199 -5.74 14.90 17.47
CA HIS A 199 -6.72 14.93 18.56
C HIS A 199 -8.12 14.49 18.11
N VAL A 200 -8.20 13.39 17.36
CA VAL A 200 -9.47 12.91 16.78
C VAL A 200 -9.70 11.44 17.09
N ASP A 201 -10.96 11.12 17.38
CA ASP A 201 -11.45 9.75 17.45
C ASP A 201 -12.06 9.37 16.09
N LEU A 202 -11.44 8.40 15.43
CA LEU A 202 -11.79 7.98 14.08
C LEU A 202 -12.82 6.85 14.05
N ARG A 203 -13.37 6.39 15.19
CA ARG A 203 -14.32 5.25 15.22
C ARG A 203 -15.52 5.46 14.31
N GLU A 204 -16.14 6.64 14.37
CA GLU A 204 -17.28 6.97 13.51
C GLU A 204 -16.90 7.08 12.03
N ALA A 205 -15.71 7.61 11.74
CA ALA A 205 -15.21 7.74 10.38
C ALA A 205 -14.95 6.35 9.76
N PHE A 206 -14.32 5.44 10.51
CA PHE A 206 -14.13 4.06 10.08
C PHE A 206 -15.45 3.31 9.84
N ALA A 207 -16.43 3.46 10.73
CA ALA A 207 -17.74 2.80 10.59
C ALA A 207 -18.51 3.23 9.32
N ARG A 208 -18.20 4.40 8.75
CA ARG A 208 -18.81 4.90 7.52
C ARG A 208 -18.17 4.36 6.24
N VAL A 209 -16.98 3.75 6.31
CA VAL A 209 -16.27 3.25 5.13
C VAL A 209 -17.01 2.04 4.52
N GLN A 210 -17.42 2.15 3.26
CA GLN A 210 -18.17 1.10 2.56
C GLN A 210 -17.34 0.31 1.54
N LEU A 211 -16.20 0.83 1.08
CA LEU A 211 -15.36 0.11 0.12
C LEU A 211 -14.61 -1.07 0.77
N PRO A 212 -14.09 -2.03 -0.01
CA PRO A 212 -13.19 -3.07 0.49
C PRO A 212 -11.96 -2.47 1.19
N VAL A 213 -11.66 -2.94 2.41
CA VAL A 213 -10.49 -2.48 3.17
C VAL A 213 -9.58 -3.64 3.52
N LEU A 214 -8.27 -3.46 3.37
CA LEU A 214 -7.25 -4.30 4.01
C LEU A 214 -6.69 -3.56 5.21
N VAL A 215 -6.76 -4.18 6.38
CA VAL A 215 -6.08 -3.73 7.60
C VAL A 215 -4.93 -4.68 7.89
N VAL A 216 -3.70 -4.16 7.93
CA VAL A 216 -2.50 -4.92 8.27
C VAL A 216 -1.99 -4.48 9.64
N GLY A 217 -2.17 -5.29 10.67
CA GLY A 217 -1.58 -5.06 12.00
C GLY A 217 -0.09 -5.39 12.01
N TRP A 218 0.72 -4.62 12.76
CA TRP A 218 2.15 -4.85 12.89
C TRP A 218 2.51 -5.22 14.33
N THR A 219 2.80 -6.49 14.57
CA THR A 219 3.04 -7.03 15.93
C THR A 219 4.42 -6.66 16.48
N ALA A 220 5.39 -6.40 15.61
CA ALA A 220 6.71 -5.88 15.99
C ALA A 220 6.71 -4.34 16.18
N GLY A 221 5.58 -3.67 15.92
CA GLY A 221 5.43 -2.24 16.01
C GLY A 221 5.22 -1.71 17.44
N PRO A 222 5.30 -0.39 17.64
CA PRO A 222 5.15 0.23 18.95
C PRO A 222 3.69 0.29 19.46
N VAL A 223 2.73 0.23 18.53
CA VAL A 223 1.29 0.26 18.81
C VAL A 223 0.79 -1.17 19.03
N PRO A 224 -0.05 -1.44 20.05
CA PRO A 224 -0.62 -2.77 20.26
C PRO A 224 -1.40 -3.24 19.02
N VAL A 225 -1.18 -4.48 18.59
CA VAL A 225 -1.82 -5.04 17.38
C VAL A 225 -3.34 -5.09 17.52
N GLU A 226 -3.84 -5.18 18.76
CA GLU A 226 -5.26 -5.11 19.10
C GLU A 226 -5.90 -3.83 18.57
N SER A 227 -5.17 -2.72 18.55
CA SER A 227 -5.66 -1.43 18.03
C SER A 227 -6.06 -1.52 16.56
N SER A 228 -5.29 -2.26 15.75
CA SER A 228 -5.60 -2.48 14.34
C SER A 228 -6.71 -3.51 14.17
N ARG A 229 -6.79 -4.51 15.05
CA ARG A 229 -7.89 -5.48 15.06
C ARG A 229 -9.22 -4.79 15.38
N ASP A 230 -9.23 -3.84 16.31
CA ASP A 230 -10.40 -3.03 16.64
C ASP A 230 -10.84 -2.15 15.46
N VAL A 231 -9.89 -1.55 14.73
CA VAL A 231 -10.20 -0.82 13.49
C VAL A 231 -10.84 -1.74 12.45
N ALA A 232 -10.31 -2.93 12.23
CA ALA A 232 -10.87 -3.89 11.28
C ALA A 232 -12.30 -4.31 11.67
N ALA A 233 -12.57 -4.49 12.97
CA ALA A 233 -13.91 -4.84 13.47
C ALA A 233 -14.95 -3.72 13.27
N LEU A 234 -14.53 -2.46 13.17
CA LEU A 234 -15.41 -1.31 12.92
C LEU A 234 -15.80 -1.14 11.46
N ILE A 235 -14.99 -1.64 10.53
CA ILE A 235 -15.18 -1.44 9.09
C ILE A 235 -15.92 -2.65 8.50
N PRO A 236 -17.14 -2.48 7.95
CA PRO A 236 -17.96 -3.61 7.51
C PRO A 236 -17.30 -4.56 6.50
N ASN A 237 -16.50 -4.01 5.58
CA ASN A 237 -15.88 -4.73 4.48
C ASN A 237 -14.35 -4.87 4.65
N ALA A 238 -13.88 -4.91 5.90
CA ALA A 238 -12.46 -5.07 6.19
C ALA A 238 -12.01 -6.54 6.22
N GLU A 239 -10.84 -6.78 5.64
CA GLU A 239 -10.04 -7.97 5.85
C GLU A 239 -8.87 -7.60 6.78
N PHE A 240 -8.64 -8.40 7.81
CA PHE A 240 -7.52 -8.19 8.74
C PHE A 240 -6.40 -9.20 8.49
N GLN A 241 -5.16 -8.73 8.47
CA GLN A 241 -3.94 -9.53 8.42
C GLN A 241 -2.97 -9.02 9.48
N GLU A 242 -2.12 -9.89 10.01
CA GLU A 242 -1.05 -9.52 10.93
C GLU A 242 0.30 -9.81 10.29
N SER A 243 1.29 -8.99 10.60
CA SER A 243 2.67 -9.20 10.23
C SER A 243 3.56 -8.98 11.44
N ALA A 244 4.50 -9.91 11.65
CA ALA A 244 5.60 -9.76 12.61
C ALA A 244 6.91 -9.35 11.93
N ASP A 245 6.90 -9.24 10.61
CA ASP A 245 8.09 -8.99 9.80
C ASP A 245 8.59 -7.55 9.98
N PRO A 246 9.80 -7.34 10.53
CA PRO A 246 10.38 -6.00 10.69
C PRO A 246 10.86 -5.41 9.35
N THR A 247 10.90 -6.20 8.27
CA THR A 247 11.34 -5.78 6.94
C THR A 247 10.18 -5.31 6.04
N PHE A 248 8.94 -5.40 6.53
CA PHE A 248 7.71 -5.08 5.81
C PHE A 248 7.44 -5.93 4.55
N VAL A 249 8.26 -6.94 4.25
CA VAL A 249 8.08 -7.81 3.09
C VAL A 249 6.75 -8.56 3.18
N GLU A 250 6.38 -9.07 4.36
CA GLU A 250 5.09 -9.69 4.61
C GLU A 250 3.92 -8.71 4.39
N ASN A 251 4.02 -7.48 4.89
CA ASN A 251 3.00 -6.44 4.68
C ASN A 251 2.77 -6.20 3.19
N VAL A 252 3.85 -6.05 2.43
CA VAL A 252 3.80 -5.83 0.97
C VAL A 252 3.19 -7.03 0.25
N ARG A 253 3.44 -8.26 0.71
CA ARG A 253 2.77 -9.46 0.16
C ARG A 253 1.27 -9.45 0.41
N HIS A 254 0.83 -9.01 1.59
CA HIS A 254 -0.59 -8.83 1.88
C HIS A 254 -1.21 -7.75 0.98
N HIS A 255 -0.53 -6.62 0.80
CA HIS A 255 -0.95 -5.56 -0.13
C HIS A 255 -1.10 -6.09 -1.55
N ALA A 256 -0.06 -6.75 -2.07
CA ALA A 256 -0.06 -7.28 -3.44
C ALA A 256 -1.19 -8.29 -3.68
N LYS A 257 -1.44 -9.20 -2.73
CA LYS A 257 -2.55 -10.16 -2.80
C LYS A 257 -3.91 -9.46 -2.78
N PHE A 258 -4.06 -8.41 -1.98
CA PHE A 258 -5.30 -7.64 -1.91
C PHE A 258 -5.53 -6.80 -3.17
N ILE A 259 -4.53 -6.03 -3.61
CA ILE A 259 -4.57 -5.21 -4.83
C ILE A 259 -4.94 -6.08 -6.04
N ARG A 260 -4.32 -7.25 -6.19
CA ARG A 260 -4.63 -8.18 -7.28
C ARG A 260 -6.10 -8.60 -7.27
N ARG A 261 -6.64 -8.95 -6.10
CA ARG A 261 -8.05 -9.34 -5.95
C ARG A 261 -9.00 -8.19 -6.29
N GLN A 262 -8.73 -6.97 -5.83
CA GLN A 262 -9.59 -5.83 -6.15
C GLN A 262 -9.51 -5.48 -7.63
N SER A 263 -8.32 -5.53 -8.22
CA SER A 263 -8.14 -5.24 -9.65
C SER A 263 -8.85 -6.26 -10.53
N SER A 264 -8.76 -7.55 -10.21
CA SER A 264 -9.52 -8.59 -10.92
C SER A 264 -11.04 -8.42 -10.84
N ARG A 265 -11.56 -7.79 -9.77
CA ARG A 265 -12.99 -7.47 -9.64
C ARG A 265 -13.41 -6.27 -10.48
N LEU A 266 -12.50 -5.32 -10.70
CA LEU A 266 -12.73 -4.15 -11.53
C LEU A 266 -12.65 -4.50 -13.02
N ASP A 267 -11.73 -5.38 -13.39
CA ASP A 267 -11.61 -5.90 -14.75
C ASP A 267 -12.76 -6.87 -15.10
N ALA A 268 -13.39 -7.47 -14.09
CA ALA A 268 -14.63 -8.23 -14.23
C ALA A 268 -15.82 -7.26 -14.39
N ASP A 269 -15.97 -6.69 -15.58
CA ASP A 269 -17.11 -5.85 -15.95
C ASP A 269 -18.45 -6.58 -15.67
N PRO A 270 -19.34 -6.04 -14.81
CA PRO A 270 -20.67 -6.61 -14.59
C PRO A 270 -21.58 -6.54 -15.82
N ALA A 271 -21.31 -5.63 -16.77
CA ALA A 271 -22.05 -5.49 -18.02
C ALA A 271 -21.53 -6.42 -19.13
N ALA A 272 -20.29 -6.92 -19.02
CA ALA A 272 -19.75 -7.99 -19.84
C ALA A 272 -19.90 -9.37 -19.20
N ALA A 273 -20.58 -9.47 -18.05
CA ALA A 273 -21.00 -10.73 -17.48
C ALA A 273 -22.11 -11.32 -18.37
N GLU A 274 -21.70 -11.97 -19.46
CA GLU A 274 -22.50 -13.02 -20.06
C GLU A 274 -22.92 -13.99 -18.94
N PRO A 275 -24.17 -14.50 -18.96
CA PRO A 275 -24.64 -15.44 -17.96
C PRO A 275 -23.61 -16.57 -17.81
N PRO A 276 -23.40 -17.11 -16.59
CA PRO A 276 -22.21 -17.89 -16.24
C PRO A 276 -21.93 -18.91 -17.33
N ALA A 277 -20.96 -18.60 -18.20
CA ALA A 277 -20.61 -19.48 -19.28
C ALA A 277 -19.91 -20.66 -18.62
N PHE A 278 -20.69 -21.73 -18.42
CA PHE A 278 -20.17 -23.03 -18.06
C PHE A 278 -19.07 -23.37 -19.08
N ARG A 279 -17.81 -23.25 -18.66
CA ARG A 279 -16.67 -23.56 -19.52
C ARG A 279 -16.37 -25.04 -19.37
N THR A 280 -16.73 -25.82 -20.38
CA THR A 280 -16.32 -27.22 -20.49
C THR A 280 -14.88 -27.28 -20.98
N LEU A 281 -13.98 -27.81 -20.15
CA LEU A 281 -12.64 -28.21 -20.57
C LEU A 281 -12.69 -29.68 -20.97
N LEU A 282 -12.55 -29.96 -22.27
CA LEU A 282 -12.46 -31.34 -22.79
C LEU A 282 -10.98 -31.73 -22.93
N PHE A 283 -10.58 -32.78 -22.23
CA PHE A 283 -9.30 -33.45 -22.44
C PHE A 283 -9.52 -34.73 -23.22
N THR A 284 -8.88 -34.87 -24.38
CA THR A 284 -8.86 -36.12 -25.16
C THR A 284 -7.45 -36.70 -25.10
N ASP A 285 -7.36 -38.01 -24.86
CA ASP A 285 -6.11 -38.75 -24.84
C ASP A 285 -6.17 -39.92 -25.82
N LEU A 286 -5.01 -40.39 -26.27
CA LEU A 286 -4.86 -41.57 -27.11
C LEU A 286 -4.39 -42.75 -26.27
N GLU A 287 -5.26 -43.75 -26.10
CA GLU A 287 -4.91 -44.98 -25.42
C GLU A 287 -3.74 -45.68 -26.13
N GLY A 288 -2.71 -46.05 -25.37
CA GLY A 288 -1.57 -46.79 -25.89
C GLY A 288 -0.58 -45.96 -26.73
N HIS A 289 -0.52 -44.63 -26.53
CA HIS A 289 0.38 -43.71 -27.23
C HIS A 289 1.82 -44.24 -27.41
N THR A 290 2.43 -44.74 -26.34
CA THR A 290 3.80 -45.27 -26.37
C THR A 290 3.94 -46.48 -27.30
N ALA A 291 3.02 -47.45 -27.22
CA ALA A 291 3.02 -48.64 -28.08
C ALA A 291 2.76 -48.27 -29.55
N MET A 292 1.89 -47.29 -29.80
CA MET A 292 1.64 -46.75 -31.13
C MET A 292 2.91 -46.11 -31.72
N MET A 293 3.58 -45.23 -30.97
CA MET A 293 4.80 -44.56 -31.41
C MET A 293 5.92 -45.56 -31.70
N SER A 294 6.09 -46.59 -30.86
CA SER A 294 7.07 -47.67 -31.11
C SER A 294 6.77 -48.48 -32.38
N ARG A 295 5.49 -48.68 -32.72
CA ARG A 295 5.08 -49.45 -33.91
C ARG A 295 5.11 -48.65 -35.20
N LEU A 296 4.73 -47.37 -35.16
CA LEU A 296 4.56 -46.53 -36.34
C LEU A 296 5.80 -45.67 -36.65
N GLY A 297 6.64 -45.41 -35.65
CA GLY A 297 7.73 -44.44 -35.74
C GLY A 297 7.23 -43.00 -35.81
N ASP A 298 8.15 -42.05 -35.66
CA ASP A 298 7.81 -40.65 -35.42
C ASP A 298 7.00 -39.98 -36.53
N ALA A 299 7.33 -40.27 -37.80
CA ALA A 299 6.67 -39.64 -38.94
C ALA A 299 5.19 -40.03 -39.05
N LYS A 300 4.90 -41.35 -39.03
CA LYS A 300 3.53 -41.87 -39.12
C LYS A 300 2.75 -41.69 -37.82
N GLY A 301 3.42 -41.74 -36.66
CA GLY A 301 2.79 -41.43 -35.38
C GLY A 301 2.29 -39.98 -35.31
N ARG A 302 3.05 -39.04 -35.89
CA ARG A 302 2.63 -37.63 -35.97
C ARG A 302 1.45 -37.40 -36.90
N GLU A 303 1.28 -38.20 -37.95
CA GLU A 303 0.08 -38.18 -38.79
C GLU A 303 -1.16 -38.59 -38.00
N VAL A 304 -1.06 -39.65 -37.17
CA VAL A 304 -2.18 -40.09 -36.30
C VAL A 304 -2.53 -39.03 -35.26
N LEU A 305 -1.54 -38.37 -34.66
CA LEU A 305 -1.79 -37.27 -33.72
C LEU A 305 -2.52 -36.09 -34.36
N ARG A 306 -2.11 -35.70 -35.58
CA ARG A 306 -2.80 -34.65 -36.33
C ARG A 306 -4.23 -35.03 -36.69
N GLU A 307 -4.45 -36.31 -37.00
CA GLU A 307 -5.78 -36.80 -37.30
C GLU A 307 -6.68 -36.80 -36.05
N HIS A 308 -6.15 -37.15 -34.88
CA HIS A 308 -6.84 -37.03 -33.59
C HIS A 308 -7.23 -35.57 -33.27
N GLU A 309 -6.29 -34.63 -33.48
CA GLU A 309 -6.56 -33.20 -33.35
C GLU A 309 -7.65 -32.72 -34.33
N ARG A 310 -7.60 -33.17 -35.58
CA ARG A 310 -8.59 -32.83 -36.61
C ARG A 310 -9.98 -33.33 -36.21
N ILE A 311 -10.12 -34.61 -35.85
CA ILE A 311 -11.38 -35.21 -35.41
C ILE A 311 -11.93 -34.47 -34.18
N THR A 312 -11.08 -34.17 -33.21
CA THR A 312 -11.48 -33.43 -31.99
C THR A 312 -12.00 -32.04 -32.36
N ARG A 313 -11.32 -31.31 -33.24
CA ARG A 313 -11.74 -29.97 -33.68
C ARG A 313 -13.03 -29.98 -34.48
N GLU A 314 -13.20 -30.96 -35.37
CA GLU A 314 -14.44 -31.10 -36.15
C GLU A 314 -15.64 -31.46 -35.28
N ALA A 315 -15.46 -32.37 -34.32
CA ALA A 315 -16.51 -32.72 -33.36
C ALA A 315 -16.89 -31.51 -32.48
N LEU A 316 -15.91 -30.72 -32.05
CA LEU A 316 -16.17 -29.48 -31.32
C LEU A 316 -16.94 -28.48 -32.18
N ALA A 317 -16.50 -28.22 -33.41
CA ALA A 317 -17.17 -27.28 -34.33
C ALA A 317 -18.60 -27.69 -34.70
N ALA A 318 -18.93 -28.99 -34.65
CA ALA A 318 -20.27 -29.49 -34.93
C ALA A 318 -21.24 -29.39 -33.72
N HIS A 319 -20.71 -29.27 -32.50
CA HIS A 319 -21.48 -29.37 -31.26
C HIS A 319 -21.24 -28.22 -30.26
N GLY A 320 -20.51 -27.18 -30.66
CA GLY A 320 -20.21 -25.97 -29.88
C GLY A 320 -19.78 -24.81 -30.77
#